data_AF-H8G604-F1
#
_entry.id   AF-H8G604-F1
#
_cell.length_a   1.000
_cell.length_b   1.000
_cell.length_c   1.000
_cell.angle_alpha   90.00
_cell.angle_beta   90.00
_cell.angle_gamma   90.00
#
_symmetry.space_group_name_H-M   'P 1'
#
loop_
_entity.id
_entity.type
_entity.pdbx_description
1 polymer ?
#
loop_
_entity_poly.entity_id
_entity_poly.type
_entity_poly.pdbx_seq_one_letter_code
_entity_poly.pdbx_strand_id
1 'polypeptide(L)'
;MLSSPVTAVGRVVETPRLPVPKIGNPDGRRHEEQLITKQVRSVPGRQELPSTLQRSPEKAQRTWIEAHDSAVETYGEGRRAHQTAFAALKHTFEKVGDHWEPKSRKGPSDKQASRGAGQRATKTAGGVDANASKEHLYERARQLDIPGRSSMSKKDLVDALQKASGRQSAKARKSRS
;
A
#
# COMPACT_ATOMS: atom_id res chain seq x y z
N MET A 1 -17.81 75.65 -9.49
CA MET A 1 -17.22 74.42 -8.93
C MET A 1 -17.64 73.29 -9.86
N LEU A 2 -16.77 72.87 -10.81
CA LEU A 2 -15.92 71.66 -10.70
C LEU A 2 -16.72 70.43 -10.22
N SER A 3 -16.69 69.24 -10.78
CA SER A 3 -16.16 68.64 -12.01
C SER A 3 -16.65 67.18 -11.96
N SER A 4 -17.24 66.70 -13.05
CA SER A 4 -17.15 65.33 -13.61
C SER A 4 -17.63 64.06 -12.84
N PRO A 5 -18.11 63.04 -13.60
CA PRO A 5 -18.60 61.74 -13.10
C PRO A 5 -17.47 60.71 -12.95
N VAL A 6 -17.67 59.70 -12.09
CA VAL A 6 -16.78 58.52 -12.02
C VAL A 6 -17.43 57.34 -12.73
N THR A 7 -16.86 57.04 -13.90
CA THR A 7 -17.05 55.83 -14.69
C THR A 7 -16.40 54.63 -13.99
N ALA A 8 -17.16 53.54 -13.80
CA ALA A 8 -16.64 52.26 -13.34
C ALA A 8 -15.85 51.57 -14.46
N VAL A 9 -14.54 51.41 -14.27
CA VAL A 9 -13.66 50.65 -15.16
C VAL A 9 -13.64 49.19 -14.72
N GLY A 10 -14.04 48.30 -15.64
CA GLY A 10 -13.94 46.85 -15.47
C GLY A 10 -12.49 46.40 -15.35
N ARG A 11 -12.21 45.60 -14.31
CA ARG A 11 -10.91 44.98 -14.08
C ARG A 11 -10.80 43.74 -14.97
N VAL A 12 -10.01 43.82 -16.04
CA VAL A 12 -9.60 42.68 -16.85
C VAL A 12 -8.71 41.80 -15.98
N VAL A 13 -9.14 40.56 -15.71
CA VAL A 13 -8.31 39.53 -15.10
C VAL A 13 -7.30 39.06 -16.14
N GLU A 14 -6.06 39.49 -15.98
CA GLU A 14 -4.94 39.03 -16.79
C GLU A 14 -4.66 37.56 -16.46
N THR A 15 -4.92 36.67 -17.41
CA THR A 15 -4.54 35.26 -17.33
C THR A 15 -3.01 35.14 -17.21
N PRO A 16 -2.45 34.43 -16.22
CA PRO A 16 -1.02 34.25 -16.12
C PRO A 16 -0.52 33.46 -17.34
N ARG A 17 0.26 34.12 -18.21
CA ARG A 17 1.00 33.45 -19.29
C ARG A 17 2.01 32.50 -18.68
N LEU A 18 1.85 31.21 -18.94
CA LEU A 18 2.86 30.20 -18.62
C LEU A 18 4.17 30.54 -19.37
N PRO A 19 5.34 30.29 -18.77
CA PRO A 19 6.62 30.53 -19.42
C PRO A 19 6.75 29.62 -20.65
N VAL A 20 6.96 30.22 -21.82
CA VAL A 20 7.35 29.50 -23.04
C VAL A 20 8.77 28.93 -22.85
N PRO A 21 8.99 27.61 -22.97
CA PRO A 21 10.31 27.03 -22.81
C PRO A 21 11.21 27.46 -23.97
N LYS A 22 12.45 27.89 -23.65
CA LYS A 22 13.49 28.20 -24.62
C LYS A 22 13.76 26.97 -25.48
N ILE A 23 13.81 27.17 -26.79
CA ILE A 23 14.08 26.16 -27.80
C ILE A 23 15.49 25.59 -27.56
N GLY A 24 15.57 24.51 -26.79
CA GLY A 24 16.73 23.64 -26.62
C GLY A 24 16.50 22.29 -27.30
N ASN A 25 17.60 21.69 -27.77
CA ASN A 25 17.77 20.44 -28.54
C ASN A 25 16.55 19.49 -28.68
N PRO A 26 16.23 19.01 -29.91
CA PRO A 26 15.06 18.17 -30.16
C PRO A 26 15.11 16.75 -29.58
N ASP A 27 16.27 16.25 -29.14
CA ASP A 27 16.42 14.87 -28.64
C ASP A 27 16.01 14.65 -27.17
N GLY A 28 15.92 15.72 -26.35
CA GLY A 28 15.58 15.60 -24.93
C GLY A 28 14.08 15.50 -24.63
N ARG A 29 13.23 16.05 -25.52
CA ARG A 29 11.77 16.18 -25.26
C ARG A 29 11.04 14.84 -25.23
N ARG A 30 11.53 13.84 -25.96
CA ARG A 30 10.87 12.52 -26.04
C ARG A 30 10.94 11.76 -24.72
N HIS A 31 11.97 11.94 -23.91
CA HIS A 31 12.08 11.26 -22.61
C HIS A 31 11.21 11.93 -21.55
N GLU A 32 11.17 13.26 -21.48
CA GLU A 32 10.29 13.99 -20.54
C GLU A 32 8.80 13.79 -20.86
N GLU A 33 8.37 13.88 -22.13
CA GLU A 33 6.97 13.59 -22.49
C GLU A 33 6.58 12.13 -22.20
N GLN A 34 7.50 11.18 -22.38
CA GLN A 34 7.25 9.78 -22.02
C GLN A 34 7.15 9.56 -20.51
N LEU A 35 7.95 10.26 -19.70
CA LEU A 35 7.86 10.20 -18.24
C LEU A 35 6.55 10.79 -17.74
N ILE A 36 6.13 11.95 -18.28
CA ILE A 36 4.85 12.59 -17.91
C ILE A 36 3.67 11.71 -18.33
N THR A 37 3.66 11.16 -19.55
CA THR A 37 2.55 10.30 -20.02
C THR A 37 2.49 8.94 -19.31
N LYS A 38 3.63 8.37 -18.89
CA LYS A 38 3.66 7.19 -18.02
C LYS A 38 3.16 7.52 -16.61
N GLN A 39 3.58 8.64 -16.03
CA GLN A 39 3.13 9.09 -14.71
C GLN A 39 1.62 9.34 -14.66
N VAL A 40 1.04 9.88 -15.74
CA VAL A 40 -0.41 10.17 -15.84
C VAL A 40 -1.27 8.90 -15.97
N ARG A 41 -0.68 7.75 -16.36
CA ARG A 41 -1.38 6.45 -16.43
C ARG A 41 -1.20 5.58 -15.17
N SER A 42 -0.31 5.96 -14.26
CA SER A 42 -0.06 5.26 -13.00
C SER A 42 -0.88 5.89 -11.89
N VAL A 43 -1.73 5.11 -11.22
CA VAL A 43 -2.43 5.58 -10.02
C VAL A 43 -1.42 5.54 -8.86
N PRO A 44 -1.16 6.66 -8.15
CA PRO A 44 -0.22 6.66 -7.04
C PRO A 44 -0.61 5.60 -5.99
N GLY A 45 0.36 4.85 -5.45
CA GLY A 45 0.08 3.79 -4.48
C GLY A 45 -0.70 4.26 -3.25
N ARG A 46 -0.62 5.55 -2.90
CA ARG A 46 -1.46 6.15 -1.85
C ARG A 46 -2.97 6.04 -2.15
N GLN A 47 -3.37 6.16 -3.42
CA GLN A 47 -4.78 6.07 -3.84
C GLN A 47 -5.24 4.61 -3.96
N GLU A 48 -4.32 3.69 -4.26
CA GLU A 48 -4.62 2.25 -4.34
C GLU A 48 -4.48 1.51 -3.01
N LEU A 49 -4.17 2.24 -1.93
CA LEU A 49 -3.81 1.65 -0.65
C LEU A 49 -4.92 0.72 -0.13
N PRO A 50 -4.64 -0.58 0.09
CA PRO A 50 -5.62 -1.53 0.59
C PRO A 50 -6.22 -1.07 1.91
N SER A 51 -7.52 -1.32 2.11
CA SER A 51 -8.21 -0.84 3.32
C SER A 51 -7.59 -1.35 4.63
N THR A 52 -6.96 -2.54 4.62
CA THR A 52 -6.20 -3.02 5.78
C THR A 52 -4.96 -2.18 6.07
N LEU A 53 -4.31 -1.64 5.04
CA LEU A 53 -3.15 -0.76 5.19
C LEU A 53 -3.54 0.66 5.60
N GLN A 54 -4.71 1.16 5.16
CA GLN A 54 -5.24 2.45 5.63
C GLN A 54 -5.39 2.51 7.16
N ARG A 55 -5.58 1.35 7.82
CA ARG A 55 -5.68 1.22 9.28
C ARG A 55 -4.38 0.77 9.94
N SER A 56 -3.32 0.59 9.17
CA SER A 56 -2.00 0.19 9.66
C SER A 56 -1.14 1.40 10.02
N PRO A 57 -0.06 1.21 10.81
CA PRO A 57 0.94 2.25 11.07
C PRO A 57 1.49 2.86 9.78
N GLU A 58 1.86 4.15 9.82
CA GLU A 58 2.37 4.89 8.65
C GLU A 58 3.54 4.19 7.96
N LYS A 59 4.42 3.55 8.74
CA LYS A 59 5.55 2.80 8.20
C LYS A 59 5.11 1.63 7.30
N ALA A 60 4.03 0.93 7.66
CA ALA A 60 3.48 -0.15 6.84
C ALA A 60 2.91 0.40 5.53
N GLN A 61 2.19 1.52 5.62
CA GLN A 61 1.63 2.22 4.45
C GLN A 61 2.75 2.64 3.50
N ARG A 62 3.78 3.33 4.03
CA ARG A 62 4.93 3.79 3.25
C ARG A 62 5.68 2.64 2.59
N THR A 63 5.96 1.56 3.32
CA THR A 63 6.63 0.37 2.76
C THR A 63 5.84 -0.23 1.60
N TRP A 64 4.51 -0.27 1.69
CA TRP A 64 3.69 -0.77 0.58
C TRP A 64 3.66 0.21 -0.59
N ILE A 65 3.48 1.51 -0.34
CA ILE A 65 3.40 2.55 -1.38
C ILE A 65 4.71 2.63 -2.16
N GLU A 66 5.86 2.72 -1.49
CA GLU A 66 7.17 2.81 -2.17
C GLU A 66 7.43 1.56 -3.03
N ALA A 67 7.12 0.37 -2.50
CA ALA A 67 7.29 -0.87 -3.24
C ALA A 67 6.28 -1.01 -4.39
N HIS A 68 5.09 -0.45 -4.24
CA HIS A 68 4.07 -0.42 -5.28
C HIS A 68 4.51 0.48 -6.43
N ASP A 69 4.82 1.74 -6.13
CA ASP A 69 5.19 2.75 -7.13
C ASP A 69 6.41 2.29 -7.94
N SER A 70 7.44 1.75 -7.27
CA SER A 70 8.61 1.17 -7.94
C SER A 70 8.26 -0.06 -8.82
N ALA A 71 7.33 -0.89 -8.36
CA ALA A 71 6.90 -2.04 -9.14
C ALA A 71 6.00 -1.65 -10.33
N VAL A 72 5.22 -0.58 -10.23
CA VAL A 72 4.47 0.00 -11.36
C VAL A 72 5.42 0.59 -12.39
N GLU A 73 6.47 1.30 -11.98
CA GLU A 73 7.50 1.78 -12.90
C GLU A 73 8.17 0.65 -13.68
N THR A 74 8.39 -0.49 -13.00
CA THR A 74 9.09 -1.65 -13.57
C THR A 74 8.20 -2.53 -14.44
N TYR A 75 6.99 -2.84 -13.98
CA TYR A 75 6.12 -3.86 -14.56
C TYR A 75 4.82 -3.32 -15.15
N GLY A 76 4.53 -2.03 -14.95
CA GLY A 76 3.22 -1.45 -15.17
C GLY A 76 2.24 -1.74 -14.02
N GLU A 77 1.12 -1.01 -14.04
CA GLU A 77 0.02 -1.21 -13.09
C GLU A 77 -0.57 -2.62 -13.18
N GLY A 78 -0.97 -3.18 -12.05
CA GLY A 78 -1.72 -4.42 -11.97
C GLY A 78 -1.15 -5.45 -11.02
N ARG A 79 -1.61 -6.70 -11.17
CA ARG A 79 -1.41 -7.78 -10.18
C ARG A 79 0.04 -7.97 -9.73
N ARG A 80 1.01 -7.80 -10.62
CA ARG A 80 2.44 -7.99 -10.32
C ARG A 80 3.01 -6.88 -9.42
N ALA A 81 2.58 -5.63 -9.63
CA ALA A 81 2.96 -4.51 -8.77
C ALA A 81 2.40 -4.71 -7.35
N HIS A 82 1.11 -5.02 -7.25
CA HIS A 82 0.45 -5.35 -5.99
C HIS A 82 1.12 -6.51 -5.23
N GLN A 83 1.46 -7.60 -5.93
CA GLN A 83 2.14 -8.75 -5.31
C GLN A 83 3.52 -8.38 -4.77
N THR A 84 4.28 -7.57 -5.52
CA THR A 84 5.61 -7.08 -5.11
C THR A 84 5.50 -6.20 -3.87
N ALA A 85 4.55 -5.27 -3.85
CA ALA A 85 4.29 -4.41 -2.70
C ALA A 85 3.90 -5.22 -1.45
N PHE A 86 3.04 -6.23 -1.60
CA PHE A 86 2.71 -7.13 -0.49
C PHE A 86 3.86 -8.00 -0.03
N ALA A 87 4.77 -8.40 -0.92
CA ALA A 87 5.96 -9.17 -0.56
C ALA A 87 6.93 -8.32 0.28
N ALA A 88 7.18 -7.08 -0.14
CA ALA A 88 7.97 -6.11 0.61
C ALA A 88 7.38 -5.84 2.00
N LEU A 89 6.05 -5.62 2.07
CA LEU A 89 5.33 -5.43 3.33
C LEU A 89 5.49 -6.65 4.26
N LYS A 90 5.23 -7.87 3.76
CA LYS A 90 5.30 -9.11 4.55
C LYS A 90 6.70 -9.44 5.08
N HIS A 91 7.73 -8.80 4.54
CA HIS A 91 9.09 -9.00 4.98
C HIS A 91 9.37 -8.34 6.35
N THR A 92 8.64 -7.27 6.69
CA THR A 92 8.84 -6.48 7.91
C THR A 92 7.57 -6.32 8.76
N PHE A 93 6.40 -6.61 8.18
CA PHE A 93 5.10 -6.56 8.83
C PHE A 93 4.36 -7.89 8.71
N GLU A 94 3.49 -8.14 9.67
CA GLU A 94 2.56 -9.27 9.68
C GLU A 94 1.14 -8.76 9.84
N LYS A 95 0.18 -9.54 9.35
CA LYS A 95 -1.23 -9.18 9.46
C LYS A 95 -1.77 -9.61 10.81
N VAL A 96 -2.28 -8.65 11.57
CA VAL A 96 -2.92 -8.85 12.88
C VAL A 96 -4.29 -8.22 12.79
N GLY A 97 -5.32 -9.05 12.80
CA GLY A 97 -6.69 -8.59 12.62
C GLY A 97 -6.93 -7.97 11.25
N ASP A 98 -7.41 -6.73 11.22
CA ASP A 98 -7.73 -5.99 10.00
C ASP A 98 -6.69 -4.93 9.62
N HIS A 99 -5.51 -4.97 10.25
CA HIS A 99 -4.35 -4.12 9.94
C HIS A 99 -3.04 -4.94 9.93
N TRP A 100 -1.92 -4.23 9.75
CA TRP A 100 -0.57 -4.78 9.69
C TRP A 100 0.27 -4.23 10.83
N GLU A 101 0.99 -5.11 11.52
CA GLU A 101 1.83 -4.80 12.67
C GLU A 101 3.30 -5.14 12.38
N PRO A 102 4.27 -4.41 12.95
CA PRO A 102 5.68 -4.74 12.80
C PRO A 102 5.99 -6.15 13.30
N LYS A 103 6.83 -6.86 12.56
CA LYS A 103 7.41 -8.13 12.99
C LYS A 103 8.57 -7.89 13.94
N SER A 104 8.81 -8.84 14.83
CA SER A 104 10.01 -8.84 15.70
C SER A 104 11.30 -9.09 14.91
N ARG A 105 11.23 -9.85 13.81
CA ARG A 105 12.36 -10.12 12.91
C ARG A 105 11.95 -9.99 11.45
N LYS A 106 12.89 -9.51 10.64
CA LYS A 106 12.70 -9.45 9.18
C LYS A 106 12.82 -10.85 8.57
N GLY A 107 12.04 -11.12 7.54
CA GLY A 107 12.08 -12.42 6.85
C GLY A 107 10.74 -12.82 6.24
N PRO A 108 10.73 -13.89 5.43
CA PRO A 108 9.51 -14.43 4.84
C PRO A 108 8.48 -14.78 5.94
N SER A 109 7.21 -14.43 5.73
CA SER A 109 6.15 -14.69 6.71
C SER A 109 5.74 -16.17 6.77
N ASP A 110 5.84 -16.88 5.65
CA ASP A 110 5.46 -18.29 5.55
C ASP A 110 6.29 -19.02 4.48
N LYS A 111 6.05 -20.32 4.33
CA LYS A 111 6.73 -21.17 3.34
C LYS A 111 6.49 -20.73 1.90
N GLN A 112 5.37 -20.09 1.58
CA GLN A 112 5.15 -19.58 0.23
C GLN A 112 6.00 -18.32 0.01
N ALA A 113 6.10 -17.45 1.01
CA ALA A 113 6.91 -16.23 0.94
C ALA A 113 8.42 -16.49 0.83
N SER A 114 8.91 -17.67 1.24
CA SER A 114 10.31 -18.06 1.08
C SER A 114 10.64 -18.65 -0.30
N ARG A 115 9.66 -18.83 -1.19
CA ARG A 115 9.85 -19.49 -2.49
C ARG A 115 10.03 -18.49 -3.62
N GLY A 116 10.82 -18.88 -4.61
CA GLY A 116 11.01 -18.13 -5.84
C GLY A 116 9.80 -18.18 -6.78
N ALA A 117 9.81 -17.29 -7.78
CA ALA A 117 8.82 -17.27 -8.85
C ALA A 117 8.79 -18.59 -9.64
N GLY A 118 7.62 -18.95 -10.19
CA GLY A 118 7.45 -20.15 -11.03
C GLY A 118 7.27 -21.47 -10.25
N GLN A 119 7.37 -21.45 -8.93
CA GLN A 119 7.11 -22.62 -8.09
C GLN A 119 5.61 -22.86 -7.90
N ARG A 120 5.19 -24.14 -7.79
CA ARG A 120 3.79 -24.50 -7.52
C ARG A 120 3.33 -23.84 -6.22
N ALA A 121 2.17 -23.16 -6.29
CA ALA A 121 1.60 -22.45 -5.15
C ALA A 121 1.30 -23.42 -3.99
N THR A 122 1.63 -22.99 -2.78
CA THR A 122 1.34 -23.70 -1.53
C THR A 122 0.39 -22.89 -0.64
N LYS A 123 -0.13 -23.51 0.43
CA LYS A 123 -1.00 -22.83 1.38
C LYS A 123 -0.27 -21.62 1.98
N THR A 124 -0.89 -20.45 1.90
CA THR A 124 -0.37 -19.21 2.51
C THR A 124 -1.01 -18.99 3.88
N ALA A 125 -0.31 -18.27 4.75
CA ALA A 125 -0.83 -17.86 6.07
C ALA A 125 -1.62 -16.54 6.02
N GLY A 126 -1.94 -16.03 4.82
CA GLY A 126 -2.77 -14.84 4.66
C GLY A 126 -2.17 -13.54 5.22
N GLY A 127 -0.84 -13.49 5.38
CA GLY A 127 -0.12 -12.36 5.97
C GLY A 127 0.31 -12.55 7.43
N VAL A 128 -0.14 -13.62 8.10
CA VAL A 128 0.36 -14.00 9.42
C VAL A 128 1.80 -14.51 9.32
N ASP A 129 2.66 -14.19 10.29
CA ASP A 129 4.02 -14.72 10.36
C ASP A 129 4.05 -16.14 10.93
N ALA A 130 3.80 -17.13 10.08
CA ALA A 130 3.88 -18.55 10.44
C ALA A 130 5.27 -18.99 10.91
N ASN A 131 6.31 -18.22 10.59
CA ASN A 131 7.68 -18.49 11.02
C ASN A 131 7.99 -17.96 12.43
N ALA A 132 7.13 -17.10 13.02
CA ALA A 132 7.31 -16.56 14.37
C ALA A 132 7.32 -17.64 15.46
N SER A 133 7.82 -17.30 16.66
CA SER A 133 7.77 -18.23 17.81
C SER A 133 6.32 -18.53 18.21
N LYS A 134 6.10 -19.68 18.88
CA LYS A 134 4.77 -20.01 19.40
C LYS A 134 4.27 -18.93 20.37
N GLU A 135 5.16 -18.42 21.21
CA GLU A 135 4.90 -17.34 22.16
C GLU A 135 4.43 -16.06 21.45
N HIS A 136 5.13 -15.63 20.40
CA HIS A 136 4.73 -14.46 19.62
C HIS A 136 3.33 -14.63 19.01
N LEU A 137 3.06 -15.80 18.43
CA LEU A 137 1.73 -16.12 17.86
C LEU A 137 0.65 -16.17 18.95
N TYR A 138 0.99 -16.65 20.14
CA TYR A 138 0.10 -16.65 21.29
C TYR A 138 -0.25 -15.22 21.73
N GLU A 139 0.74 -14.32 21.79
CA GLU A 139 0.50 -12.91 22.14
C GLU A 139 -0.36 -12.20 21.08
N ARG A 140 -0.14 -12.47 19.79
CA ARG A 140 -1.04 -11.97 18.74
C ARG A 140 -2.46 -12.53 18.89
N ALA A 141 -2.59 -13.81 19.21
CA ALA A 141 -3.89 -14.45 19.41
C ALA A 141 -4.60 -13.90 20.67
N ARG A 142 -3.82 -13.51 21.68
CA ARG A 142 -4.31 -12.81 22.88
C ARG A 142 -4.79 -11.41 22.52
N GLN A 143 -4.04 -10.65 21.73
CA GLN A 143 -4.43 -9.31 21.27
C GLN A 143 -5.76 -9.32 20.48
N LEU A 144 -6.06 -10.42 19.79
CA LEU A 144 -7.30 -10.63 19.05
C LEU A 144 -8.39 -11.38 19.83
N ASP A 145 -8.21 -11.58 21.14
CA ASP A 145 -9.13 -12.28 22.03
C ASP A 145 -9.60 -13.65 21.50
N ILE A 146 -8.69 -14.41 20.88
CA ILE A 146 -9.02 -15.72 20.33
C ILE A 146 -9.24 -16.71 21.49
N PRO A 147 -10.44 -17.34 21.60
CA PRO A 147 -10.73 -18.31 22.65
C PRO A 147 -9.93 -19.60 22.43
N GLY A 148 -9.55 -20.26 23.54
CA GLY A 148 -8.79 -21.53 23.50
C GLY A 148 -7.34 -21.41 23.08
N ARG A 149 -6.82 -20.19 22.83
CA ARG A 149 -5.44 -19.93 22.36
C ARG A 149 -4.33 -20.57 23.22
N SER A 150 -4.55 -20.73 24.53
CA SER A 150 -3.56 -21.27 25.47
C SER A 150 -3.26 -22.76 25.22
N SER A 151 -4.25 -23.52 24.74
CA SER A 151 -4.11 -24.95 24.45
C SER A 151 -3.67 -25.22 23.00
N MET A 152 -3.64 -24.21 22.14
CA MET A 152 -3.34 -24.37 20.72
C MET A 152 -1.88 -24.72 20.44
N SER A 153 -1.64 -25.54 19.42
CA SER A 153 -0.30 -25.71 18.85
C SER A 153 0.12 -24.47 18.07
N LYS A 154 1.40 -24.35 17.70
CA LYS A 154 1.88 -23.26 16.84
C LYS A 154 1.08 -23.18 15.53
N LYS A 155 0.78 -24.34 14.93
CA LYS A 155 0.03 -24.42 13.68
C LYS A 155 -1.42 -23.96 13.86
N ASP A 156 -2.05 -24.37 14.96
CA ASP A 156 -3.43 -23.97 15.26
C ASP A 156 -3.53 -22.47 15.51
N LEU A 157 -2.54 -21.87 16.20
CA LEU A 157 -2.46 -20.42 16.38
C LEU A 157 -2.36 -19.68 15.03
N VAL A 158 -1.53 -20.15 14.10
CA VAL A 158 -1.44 -19.54 12.75
C VAL A 158 -2.78 -19.62 12.02
N ASP A 159 -3.41 -20.79 12.01
CA ASP A 159 -4.70 -20.99 11.33
C ASP A 159 -5.82 -20.17 12.01
N ALA A 160 -5.81 -20.05 13.34
CA ALA A 160 -6.78 -19.24 14.09
C ALA A 160 -6.59 -17.75 13.83
N LEU A 161 -5.35 -17.25 13.85
CA LEU A 161 -5.01 -15.87 13.50
C LEU A 161 -5.42 -15.55 12.06
N GLN A 162 -5.10 -16.43 11.10
CA GLN A 162 -5.49 -16.24 9.70
C GLN A 162 -7.01 -16.10 9.55
N LYS A 163 -7.77 -16.96 10.23
CA LYS A 163 -9.25 -16.92 10.23
C LYS A 163 -9.77 -15.65 10.90
N ALA A 164 -9.26 -15.28 12.07
CA ALA A 164 -9.67 -14.08 12.81
C ALA A 164 -9.42 -12.81 11.99
N SER A 165 -8.22 -12.67 11.45
CA SER A 165 -7.83 -11.55 10.57
C SER A 165 -8.70 -11.46 9.31
N GLY A 166 -9.03 -12.62 8.71
CA GLY A 166 -9.96 -12.69 7.58
C GLY A 166 -11.36 -12.17 7.94
N ARG A 167 -11.90 -12.58 9.09
CA ARG A 167 -13.22 -12.15 9.58
C ARG A 167 -13.27 -10.66 9.88
N GLN A 168 -12.28 -10.12 10.58
CA GLN A 168 -12.21 -8.68 10.89
C GLN A 168 -12.06 -7.85 9.63
N SER A 169 -11.19 -8.26 8.70
CA SER A 169 -11.05 -7.59 7.40
C SER A 169 -12.36 -7.58 6.60
N ALA A 170 -13.13 -8.68 6.63
CA ALA A 170 -14.43 -8.76 5.96
C ALA A 170 -15.47 -7.84 6.64
N LYS A 171 -15.51 -7.82 7.98
CA LYS A 171 -16.40 -6.95 8.76
C LYS A 171 -16.11 -5.47 8.48
N ALA A 172 -14.84 -5.06 8.49
CA ALA A 172 -14.42 -3.68 8.24
C ALA A 172 -14.75 -3.19 6.82
N ARG A 173 -14.85 -4.10 5.84
CA ARG A 173 -15.32 -3.76 4.48
C ARG A 173 -16.82 -3.55 4.44
N LYS A 174 -17.60 -4.39 5.13
CA LYS A 174 -19.06 -4.27 5.20
C LYS A 174 -19.52 -3.01 5.93
N SER A 175 -18.79 -2.57 6.96
CA SER A 175 -19.13 -1.35 7.70
C SER A 175 -18.80 -0.06 6.95
N ARG A 176 -18.18 -0.13 5.76
CA ARG A 176 -17.87 1.03 4.91
C ARG A 176 -18.79 1.17 3.69
N SER A 177 -19.69 0.21 3.46
CA SER A 177 -20.73 0.28 2.42
C SER A 177 -22.05 0.73 3.01
#